data_AF-A0A973MGL8-F1
#
_entry.id   AF-A0A973MGL8-F1
#
_cell.length_a   1.000
_cell.length_b   1.000
_cell.length_c   1.000
_cell.angle_alpha   90.00
_cell.angle_beta   90.00
_cell.angle_gamma   90.00
#
_symmetry.space_group_name_H-M   'P 1'
#
loop_
_entity.id
_entity.type
_entity.pdbx_description
1 polymer ?
#
loop_
_entity_poly.entity_id
_entity_poly.type
_entity_poly.pdbx_seq_one_letter_code
_entity_poly.pdbx_strand_id
1 'polypeptide(L)'
;MTATKLLPPHGTYARYSGDKRRNIPPCRCQPCRAGYNRYRKHRELYSPYSFDAAPVAEHIRMLLAADDTATVASIARASHVHESILHKILSGKRRTVFADTRTRVLAIRHAPDENARTDATDSIRRLRALIAAGHSTRALREAGRVNKQTLSALITGAQPTVTIRTARSIAELYDRISMTVGDSVLSRNRAARNGWAPPLAWINIDDPDEDPAGWERSAGRRPAEDLVAEAEEIRRTCGIDWDLVAERLEVSRNALDKARERVAARAKQKQVAA
;
A
#
# COMPACT_ATOMS: atom_id res chain seq x y z
N MET A 1 55.19 -18.83 11.59
CA MET A 1 54.85 -18.16 12.86
C MET A 1 53.38 -18.42 13.16
N THR A 2 53.09 -19.39 14.02
CA THR A 2 51.72 -19.77 14.39
C THR A 2 51.12 -18.67 15.26
N ALA A 3 50.03 -18.06 14.78
CA ALA A 3 49.32 -17.00 15.50
C ALA A 3 48.99 -17.46 16.92
N THR A 4 49.52 -16.75 17.92
CA THR A 4 49.26 -16.99 19.34
C THR A 4 47.75 -16.91 19.56
N LYS A 5 47.12 -18.07 19.80
CA LYS A 5 45.67 -18.14 19.97
C LYS A 5 45.26 -17.23 21.13
N LEU A 6 44.56 -16.14 20.82
CA LEU A 6 44.11 -15.20 21.83
C LEU A 6 43.17 -15.92 22.79
N LEU A 7 43.61 -16.08 24.04
CA LEU A 7 42.79 -16.67 25.08
C LEU A 7 41.75 -15.64 25.53
N PRO A 8 40.49 -16.05 25.78
CA PRO A 8 39.50 -15.15 26.35
C PRO A 8 39.97 -14.64 27.72
N PRO A 9 39.69 -13.38 28.08
CA PRO A 9 40.12 -12.82 29.36
C PRO A 9 39.49 -13.57 30.54
N HIS A 10 40.23 -13.66 31.65
CA HIS A 10 39.72 -14.22 32.90
C HIS A 10 38.52 -13.42 33.40
N GLY A 11 37.59 -14.08 34.11
CA GLY A 11 36.35 -13.44 34.55
C GLY A 11 35.18 -13.52 33.56
N THR A 12 35.36 -14.19 32.41
CA THR A 12 34.31 -14.36 31.39
C THR A 12 33.77 -15.79 31.32
N TYR A 13 32.53 -15.94 30.83
CA TYR A 13 31.93 -17.25 30.53
C TYR A 13 32.76 -18.05 29.53
N ALA A 14 33.25 -17.41 28.47
CA ALA A 14 34.06 -18.06 27.43
C ALA A 14 35.37 -18.65 27.99
N ARG A 15 36.03 -17.95 28.94
CA ARG A 15 37.23 -18.47 29.59
C ARG A 15 36.93 -19.61 30.56
N TYR A 16 35.78 -19.57 31.24
CA TYR A 16 35.33 -20.67 32.09
C TYR A 16 35.01 -21.93 31.28
N SER A 17 34.23 -21.80 30.20
CA SER A 17 33.77 -22.95 29.43
C SER A 17 34.85 -23.56 28.53
N GLY A 18 35.83 -22.76 28.11
CA GLY A 18 36.82 -23.18 27.12
C GLY A 18 36.22 -23.32 25.72
N ASP A 19 37.04 -23.66 24.74
CA ASP A 19 36.60 -23.91 23.37
C ASP A 19 37.32 -25.15 22.83
N LYS A 20 36.57 -26.27 22.72
CA LYS A 20 37.09 -27.54 22.20
C LYS A 20 37.53 -27.43 20.74
N ARG A 21 36.86 -26.61 19.92
CA ARG A 21 37.20 -26.44 18.49
C ARG A 21 38.52 -25.71 18.33
N ARG A 22 38.84 -24.78 19.24
CA ARG A 22 40.10 -24.04 19.23
C ARG A 22 41.19 -24.67 20.11
N ASN A 23 40.90 -25.80 20.75
CA ASN A 23 41.75 -26.45 21.75
C ASN A 23 42.15 -25.51 22.91
N ILE A 24 41.19 -24.71 23.38
CA ILE A 24 41.37 -23.78 24.51
C ILE A 24 40.85 -24.47 25.78
N PRO A 25 41.72 -24.79 26.75
CA PRO A 25 41.29 -25.45 27.98
C PRO A 25 40.45 -24.51 28.84
N PRO A 26 39.45 -25.05 29.56
CA PRO A 26 38.64 -24.28 30.50
C PRO A 26 39.47 -23.82 31.70
N CYS A 27 39.18 -22.63 32.22
CA CYS A 27 39.79 -22.14 33.45
C CYS A 27 38.80 -22.19 34.64
N ARG A 28 39.26 -22.67 35.79
CA ARG A 28 38.46 -22.85 37.02
C ARG A 28 38.84 -21.92 38.17
N CYS A 29 39.65 -20.88 37.92
CA CYS A 29 40.00 -19.89 38.95
C CYS A 29 38.77 -19.11 39.43
N GLN A 30 38.87 -18.49 40.61
CA GLN A 30 37.76 -17.79 41.26
C GLN A 30 37.14 -16.69 40.37
N PRO A 31 37.90 -15.81 39.67
CA PRO A 31 37.34 -14.86 38.72
C PRO A 31 36.49 -15.51 37.63
N CYS A 32 36.95 -16.61 37.02
CA CYS A 32 36.21 -17.32 35.97
C CYS A 32 34.94 -18.00 36.51
N ARG A 33 34.96 -18.55 37.74
CA ARG A 33 33.74 -19.04 38.41
C ARG A 33 32.76 -17.91 38.66
N ALA A 34 33.23 -16.74 39.11
CA ALA A 34 32.39 -15.57 39.30
C ALA A 34 31.81 -15.05 37.97
N GLY A 35 32.59 -15.08 36.88
CA GLY A 35 32.12 -14.79 35.53
C GLY A 35 31.04 -15.76 35.05
N TYR A 36 31.25 -17.07 35.25
CA TYR A 36 30.25 -18.10 34.96
C TYR A 36 28.99 -17.93 35.81
N ASN A 37 29.12 -17.67 37.12
CA ASN A 37 27.98 -17.45 38.00
C ASN A 37 27.21 -16.17 37.65
N ARG A 38 27.89 -15.09 37.25
CA ARG A 38 27.26 -13.88 36.71
C ARG A 38 26.53 -14.18 35.40
N TYR A 39 27.15 -14.91 34.48
CA TYR A 39 26.48 -15.35 33.25
C TYR A 39 25.29 -16.27 33.54
N ARG A 40 25.42 -17.21 34.49
CA ARG A 40 24.36 -18.14 34.89
C ARG A 40 23.21 -17.41 35.56
N LYS A 41 23.49 -16.49 36.49
CA LYS A 41 22.49 -15.65 37.16
C LYS A 41 21.86 -14.64 36.19
N HIS A 42 22.64 -14.04 35.30
CA HIS A 42 22.11 -13.22 34.20
C HIS A 42 21.24 -14.09 33.28
N ARG A 43 21.62 -15.33 33.03
CA ARG A 43 20.79 -16.29 32.30
C ARG A 43 19.62 -16.79 33.16
N GLU A 44 19.65 -16.86 34.47
CA GLU A 44 18.46 -17.28 35.25
C GLU A 44 17.45 -16.13 35.38
N LEU A 45 17.95 -14.90 35.57
CA LEU A 45 17.14 -13.69 35.69
C LEU A 45 16.69 -13.12 34.33
N TYR A 46 17.49 -13.32 33.28
CA TYR A 46 17.27 -12.81 31.92
C TYR A 46 17.37 -13.91 30.83
N SER A 47 17.31 -15.21 31.16
CA SER A 47 17.08 -16.26 30.13
C SER A 47 15.78 -15.92 29.45
N PRO A 48 15.69 -16.10 28.13
CA PRO A 48 14.51 -15.68 27.41
C PRO A 48 13.34 -16.46 27.98
N TYR A 49 12.35 -15.75 28.51
CA TYR A 49 11.03 -16.27 28.78
C TYR A 49 10.54 -16.89 27.46
N SER A 50 10.77 -18.19 27.32
CA SER A 50 10.36 -18.96 26.16
C SER A 50 8.91 -19.33 26.44
N PHE A 51 8.01 -18.60 25.82
CA PHE A 51 6.58 -18.79 25.99
C PHE A 51 6.09 -19.84 24.99
N ASP A 52 4.94 -20.43 25.30
CA ASP A 52 4.21 -21.23 24.33
C ASP A 52 3.93 -20.41 23.06
N ALA A 53 4.18 -21.03 21.91
CA ALA A 53 3.92 -20.45 20.61
C ALA A 53 2.44 -20.53 20.21
N ALA A 54 1.63 -21.37 20.87
CA ALA A 54 0.23 -21.59 20.48
C ALA A 54 -0.62 -20.30 20.46
N PRO A 55 -0.57 -19.40 21.47
CA PRO A 55 -1.32 -18.13 21.42
C PRO A 55 -0.88 -17.22 20.27
N VAL A 56 0.41 -17.26 19.90
CA VAL A 56 0.94 -16.49 18.77
C VAL A 56 0.45 -17.08 17.45
N ALA A 57 0.46 -18.40 17.30
CA ALA A 57 -0.08 -19.07 16.12
C ALA A 57 -1.57 -18.76 15.92
N GLU A 58 -2.34 -18.80 17.01
CA GLU A 58 -3.77 -18.49 16.97
C GLU A 58 -4.03 -17.04 16.57
N HIS A 59 -3.30 -16.10 17.15
CA HIS A 59 -3.40 -14.70 16.76
C HIS A 59 -3.10 -14.46 15.28
N ILE A 60 -2.07 -15.13 14.73
CA ILE A 60 -1.77 -15.04 13.30
C ILE A 60 -2.93 -15.59 12.47
N ARG A 61 -3.55 -16.71 12.85
CA ARG A 61 -4.71 -17.24 12.14
C ARG A 61 -5.91 -16.30 12.20
N MET A 62 -6.18 -15.70 13.36
CA MET A 62 -7.24 -14.70 13.50
C MET A 62 -7.01 -13.50 12.58
N LEU A 63 -5.78 -12.99 12.50
CA LEU A 63 -5.44 -11.88 11.60
C LEU A 63 -5.69 -12.23 10.12
N LEU A 64 -5.31 -13.44 9.71
CA LEU A 64 -5.51 -13.92 8.33
C LEU A 64 -6.98 -14.19 8.01
N ALA A 65 -7.78 -14.60 8.99
CA ALA A 65 -9.20 -14.86 8.82
C ALA A 65 -10.05 -13.58 8.83
N ALA A 66 -9.58 -12.54 9.51
CA ALA A 66 -10.29 -11.26 9.63
C ALA A 66 -10.08 -10.32 8.43
N ASP A 67 -9.03 -10.53 7.64
CA ASP A 67 -8.65 -9.66 6.52
C ASP A 67 -8.11 -10.52 5.36
N ASP A 68 -8.89 -10.64 4.30
CA ASP A 68 -8.54 -11.42 3.10
C ASP A 68 -7.28 -10.91 2.39
N THR A 69 -6.86 -9.67 2.70
CA THR A 69 -5.65 -9.07 2.13
C THR A 69 -4.40 -9.33 2.97
N ALA A 70 -4.55 -9.84 4.19
CA ALA A 70 -3.43 -10.13 5.08
C ALA A 70 -2.69 -11.40 4.65
N THR A 71 -1.36 -11.35 4.69
CA THR A 71 -0.48 -12.49 4.38
C THR A 71 0.50 -12.74 5.52
N VAL A 72 1.07 -13.96 5.59
CA VAL A 72 2.13 -14.23 6.58
C VAL A 72 3.32 -13.29 6.38
N ALA A 73 3.60 -12.91 5.13
CA ALA A 73 4.64 -11.95 4.78
C ALA A 73 4.32 -10.53 5.27
N SER A 74 3.06 -10.07 5.17
CA SER A 74 2.68 -8.75 5.69
C SER A 74 2.73 -8.70 7.22
N ILE A 75 2.28 -9.77 7.91
CA ILE A 75 2.37 -9.91 9.37
C ILE A 75 3.84 -9.96 9.82
N ALA A 76 4.71 -10.65 9.08
CA ALA A 76 6.15 -10.68 9.33
C ALA A 76 6.77 -9.28 9.24
N ARG A 77 6.43 -8.50 8.21
CA ARG A 77 6.87 -7.11 8.06
C ARG A 77 6.37 -6.24 9.21
N ALA A 78 5.09 -6.33 9.56
CA ALA A 78 4.48 -5.55 10.64
C ALA A 78 5.05 -5.88 12.03
N SER A 79 5.39 -7.15 12.27
CA SER A 79 5.96 -7.59 13.56
C SER A 79 7.48 -7.42 13.63
N HIS A 80 8.14 -7.08 12.52
CA HIS A 80 9.60 -7.16 12.39
C HIS A 80 10.17 -8.52 12.80
N VAL A 81 9.43 -9.60 12.52
CA VAL A 81 9.84 -10.99 12.75
C VAL A 81 10.06 -11.63 11.40
N HIS A 82 11.15 -12.39 11.26
CA HIS A 82 11.44 -13.05 10.00
C HIS A 82 10.32 -14.03 9.61
N GLU A 83 9.86 -13.98 8.37
CA GLU A 83 8.70 -14.74 7.88
C GLU A 83 8.84 -16.25 8.14
N SER A 84 10.04 -16.81 7.95
CA SER A 84 10.30 -18.23 8.22
C SER A 84 10.08 -18.63 9.69
N ILE A 85 10.14 -17.70 10.64
CA ILE A 85 9.81 -17.95 12.04
C ILE A 85 8.30 -18.11 12.19
N LEU A 86 7.51 -17.26 11.54
CA LEU A 86 6.05 -17.33 11.58
C LEU A 86 5.54 -18.63 10.93
N HIS A 87 6.10 -19.02 9.77
CA HIS A 87 5.78 -20.31 9.15
C HIS A 87 6.10 -21.51 10.05
N LYS A 88 7.22 -21.47 10.79
CA LYS A 88 7.56 -22.51 11.77
C LYS A 88 6.64 -22.54 12.99
N ILE A 89 6.13 -21.38 13.41
CA ILE A 89 5.13 -21.27 14.49
C ILE A 89 3.79 -21.86 14.01
N LEU A 90 3.31 -21.43 12.84
CA LEU A 90 2.04 -21.89 12.26
C LEU A 90 2.01 -23.39 11.98
N SER A 91 3.12 -23.94 11.46
CA SER A 91 3.27 -25.38 11.22
C SER A 91 3.55 -26.22 12.47
N GLY A 92 3.67 -25.59 13.66
CA GLY A 92 3.97 -26.27 14.92
C GLY A 92 5.42 -26.78 15.06
N LYS A 93 6.28 -26.57 14.04
CA LYS A 93 7.71 -26.90 14.09
C LYS A 93 8.46 -26.10 15.16
N ARG A 94 7.95 -24.93 15.53
CA ARG A 94 8.46 -24.11 16.63
C ARG A 94 7.41 -24.01 17.74
N ARG A 95 7.63 -24.77 18.81
CA ARG A 95 6.73 -24.86 19.98
C ARG A 95 6.91 -23.75 20.99
N THR A 96 8.04 -23.03 20.96
CA THR A 96 8.30 -21.93 21.88
C THR A 96 8.86 -20.69 21.18
N VAL A 97 8.51 -19.52 21.71
CA VAL A 97 8.87 -18.20 21.20
C VAL A 97 9.43 -17.32 22.30
N PHE A 98 10.32 -16.40 21.93
CA PHE A 98 10.85 -15.42 22.87
C PHE A 98 9.81 -14.36 23.22
N ALA A 99 9.93 -13.80 24.43
CA ALA A 99 9.08 -12.71 24.93
C ALA A 99 8.87 -11.60 23.91
N ASP A 100 9.95 -11.09 23.31
CA ASP A 100 9.91 -10.01 22.32
C ASP A 100 9.10 -10.39 21.07
N THR A 101 9.35 -11.59 20.52
CA THR A 101 8.58 -12.11 19.37
C THR A 101 7.09 -12.23 19.70
N ARG A 102 6.76 -12.76 20.88
CA ARG A 102 5.38 -12.88 21.36
C ARG A 102 4.72 -11.51 21.46
N THR A 103 5.36 -10.56 22.14
CA THR A 103 4.81 -9.21 22.32
C THR A 103 4.60 -8.51 20.99
N ARG A 104 5.57 -8.56 20.07
CA ARG A 104 5.48 -7.93 18.74
C ARG A 104 4.34 -8.47 17.90
N VAL A 105 4.19 -9.79 17.82
CA VAL A 105 3.12 -10.40 17.01
C VAL A 105 1.74 -10.17 17.63
N LEU A 106 1.60 -10.32 18.95
CA LEU A 106 0.32 -10.11 19.64
C LEU A 106 -0.12 -8.64 19.68
N ALA A 107 0.79 -7.69 19.48
CA ALA A 107 0.45 -6.27 19.37
C ALA A 107 -0.22 -5.92 18.04
N ILE A 108 -0.05 -6.74 17.00
CA ILE A 108 -0.64 -6.48 15.67
C ILE A 108 -2.17 -6.59 15.77
N ARG A 109 -2.86 -5.65 15.15
CA ARG A 109 -4.33 -5.65 14.99
C ARG A 109 -4.74 -5.83 13.53
N HIS A 110 -4.01 -5.19 12.62
CA HIS A 110 -4.20 -5.31 11.18
C HIS A 110 -2.83 -5.33 10.50
N ALA A 111 -2.69 -6.13 9.45
CA ALA A 111 -1.48 -6.22 8.66
C ALA A 111 -1.83 -6.57 7.21
N PRO A 112 -2.55 -5.70 6.49
CA PRO A 112 -2.87 -5.94 5.09
C PRO A 112 -1.58 -6.03 4.26
N ASP A 113 -1.57 -6.88 3.24
CA ASP A 113 -0.47 -6.88 2.28
C ASP A 113 -0.57 -5.65 1.40
N GLU A 114 0.43 -4.77 1.48
CA GLU A 114 0.52 -3.56 0.68
C GLU A 114 0.42 -3.79 -0.83
N ASN A 115 0.77 -4.99 -1.30
CA ASN A 115 0.67 -5.36 -2.71
C ASN A 115 -0.66 -6.07 -3.06
N ALA A 116 -1.48 -6.44 -2.08
CA ALA A 116 -2.82 -6.95 -2.33
C ALA A 116 -3.66 -5.90 -3.04
N ARG A 117 -4.61 -6.37 -3.86
CA ARG A 117 -5.51 -5.51 -4.62
C ARG A 117 -6.81 -5.32 -3.84
N THR A 118 -7.30 -4.09 -3.83
CA THR A 118 -8.59 -3.70 -3.26
C THR A 118 -9.37 -2.89 -4.30
N ASP A 119 -10.64 -2.64 -4.02
CA ASP A 119 -11.50 -1.81 -4.86
C ASP A 119 -10.91 -0.39 -5.01
N ALA A 120 -11.01 0.17 -6.22
CA ALA A 120 -10.43 1.48 -6.53
C ALA A 120 -11.40 2.65 -6.34
N THR A 121 -12.68 2.41 -6.06
CA THR A 121 -13.74 3.42 -6.06
C THR A 121 -13.37 4.63 -5.21
N ASP A 122 -12.92 4.42 -3.98
CA ASP A 122 -12.57 5.51 -3.06
C ASP A 122 -11.35 6.31 -3.56
N SER A 123 -10.39 5.63 -4.18
CA SER A 123 -9.22 6.27 -4.79
C SER A 123 -9.64 7.10 -6.01
N ILE A 124 -10.57 6.59 -6.81
CA ILE A 124 -11.12 7.27 -7.99
C ILE A 124 -11.88 8.53 -7.55
N ARG A 125 -12.75 8.41 -6.54
CA ARG A 125 -13.52 9.53 -5.96
C ARG A 125 -12.58 10.64 -5.48
N ARG A 126 -11.58 10.31 -4.65
CA ARG A 126 -10.56 11.26 -4.17
C ARG A 126 -9.83 12.00 -5.29
N LEU A 127 -9.32 11.26 -6.29
CA LEU A 127 -8.58 11.86 -7.39
C LEU A 127 -9.46 12.80 -8.23
N ARG A 128 -10.70 12.40 -8.51
CA ARG A 128 -11.67 13.21 -9.24
C ARG A 128 -12.04 14.48 -8.47
N ALA A 129 -12.21 14.37 -7.15
CA ALA A 129 -12.45 15.52 -6.28
C ALA A 129 -11.27 16.51 -6.29
N LEU A 130 -10.01 16.03 -6.23
CA LEU A 130 -8.84 16.92 -6.35
C LEU A 130 -8.78 17.62 -7.72
N ILE A 131 -9.16 16.94 -8.81
CA ILE A 131 -9.25 17.57 -10.13
C ILE A 131 -10.35 18.64 -10.15
N ALA A 132 -11.48 18.38 -9.49
CA ALA A 132 -12.56 19.36 -9.32
C ALA A 132 -12.11 20.59 -8.49
N ALA A 133 -11.23 20.41 -7.50
CA ALA A 133 -10.57 21.50 -6.79
C ALA A 133 -9.51 22.25 -7.64
N GLY A 134 -9.21 21.79 -8.86
CA GLY A 134 -8.31 22.44 -9.80
C GLY A 134 -6.88 21.90 -9.82
N HIS A 135 -6.60 20.78 -9.17
CA HIS A 135 -5.28 20.15 -9.23
C HIS A 135 -5.06 19.49 -10.59
N SER A 136 -3.92 19.76 -11.23
CA SER A 136 -3.58 19.12 -12.51
C SER A 136 -3.10 17.69 -12.31
N THR A 137 -3.34 16.79 -13.28
CA THR A 137 -2.79 15.41 -13.24
C THR A 137 -1.27 15.41 -13.09
N ARG A 138 -0.58 16.43 -13.63
CA ARG A 138 0.85 16.62 -13.43
C ARG A 138 1.19 16.90 -11.97
N ALA A 139 0.49 17.84 -11.33
CA ALA A 139 0.69 18.18 -9.92
C ALA A 139 0.38 16.97 -9.01
N LEU A 140 -0.71 16.25 -9.28
CA LEU A 140 -1.08 15.04 -8.54
C LEU A 140 -0.01 13.95 -8.66
N ARG A 141 0.58 13.76 -9.84
CA ARG A 141 1.69 12.82 -10.05
C ARG A 141 2.94 13.22 -9.25
N GLU A 142 3.28 14.51 -9.27
CA GLU A 142 4.46 15.04 -8.56
C GLU A 142 4.29 14.94 -7.04
N ALA A 143 3.07 15.16 -6.53
CA ALA A 143 2.78 15.12 -5.10
C ALA A 143 2.47 13.70 -4.56
N GLY A 144 1.88 12.82 -5.38
CA GLY A 144 1.25 11.56 -4.94
C GLY A 144 2.11 10.31 -5.04
N ARG A 145 3.31 10.37 -5.62
CA ARG A 145 4.18 9.20 -5.89
C ARG A 145 3.49 8.06 -6.65
N VAL A 146 2.41 8.36 -7.38
CA VAL A 146 1.71 7.40 -8.27
C VAL A 146 2.23 7.58 -9.69
N ASN A 147 2.45 6.47 -10.39
CA ASN A 147 2.89 6.52 -11.78
C ASN A 147 1.79 7.14 -12.69
N LYS A 148 2.18 7.69 -13.84
CA LYS A 148 1.27 8.41 -14.75
C LYS A 148 0.14 7.52 -15.29
N GLN A 149 0.46 6.29 -15.67
CA GLN A 149 -0.47 5.35 -16.30
C GLN A 149 -1.57 4.93 -15.34
N THR A 150 -1.20 4.52 -14.12
CA THR A 150 -2.11 4.17 -13.04
C THR A 150 -2.96 5.38 -12.65
N LEU A 151 -2.37 6.57 -12.54
CA LEU A 151 -3.13 7.78 -12.21
C LEU A 151 -4.19 8.09 -13.28
N SER A 152 -3.84 8.03 -14.57
CA SER A 152 -4.80 8.23 -15.68
C SER A 152 -5.88 7.15 -15.71
N ALA A 153 -5.51 5.87 -15.53
CA ALA A 153 -6.46 4.76 -15.50
C ALA A 153 -7.45 4.86 -14.32
N LEU A 154 -7.00 5.34 -13.16
CA LEU A 154 -7.87 5.58 -12.00
C LEU A 154 -8.81 6.75 -12.25
N ILE A 155 -8.30 7.92 -12.67
CA ILE A 155 -9.14 9.11 -12.94
C ILE A 155 -10.27 8.79 -13.93
N THR A 156 -9.96 8.01 -14.96
CA THR A 156 -10.93 7.60 -15.99
C THR A 156 -11.84 6.45 -15.56
N GLY A 157 -11.65 5.85 -14.38
CA GLY A 157 -12.41 4.69 -13.90
C GLY A 157 -12.08 3.39 -14.65
N ALA A 158 -11.01 3.39 -15.44
CA ALA A 158 -10.65 2.27 -16.31
C ALA A 158 -9.88 1.16 -15.56
N GLN A 159 -9.46 1.42 -14.33
CA GLN A 159 -8.85 0.45 -13.44
C GLN A 159 -9.75 0.25 -12.19
N PRO A 160 -10.47 -0.89 -12.08
CA PRO A 160 -11.45 -1.11 -11.01
C PRO A 160 -10.80 -1.50 -9.67
N THR A 161 -9.54 -1.92 -9.68
CA THR A 161 -8.82 -2.33 -8.46
C THR A 161 -7.44 -1.71 -8.40
N VAL A 162 -6.94 -1.48 -7.20
CA VAL A 162 -5.66 -0.82 -6.94
C VAL A 162 -4.93 -1.52 -5.81
N THR A 163 -3.59 -1.42 -5.74
CA THR A 163 -2.88 -1.98 -4.59
C THR A 163 -3.17 -1.17 -3.33
N ILE A 164 -3.20 -1.81 -2.17
CA ILE A 164 -3.42 -1.13 -0.88
C ILE A 164 -2.39 -0.01 -0.66
N ARG A 165 -1.12 -0.22 -1.06
CA ARG A 165 -0.09 0.84 -1.02
C ARG A 165 -0.51 2.08 -1.81
N THR A 166 -1.03 1.88 -3.02
CA THR A 166 -1.40 2.99 -3.91
C THR A 166 -2.66 3.68 -3.41
N ALA A 167 -3.66 2.92 -2.93
CA ALA A 167 -4.85 3.49 -2.30
C ALA A 167 -4.48 4.38 -1.09
N ARG A 168 -3.60 3.88 -0.21
CA ARG A 168 -3.07 4.66 0.92
C ARG A 168 -2.35 5.93 0.47
N SER A 169 -1.48 5.82 -0.54
CA SER A 169 -0.75 6.97 -1.09
C SER A 169 -1.69 8.04 -1.67
N ILE A 170 -2.82 7.64 -2.26
CA ILE A 170 -3.84 8.54 -2.78
C ILE A 170 -4.65 9.17 -1.63
N ALA A 171 -5.00 8.40 -0.60
CA ALA A 171 -5.66 8.93 0.59
C ALA A 171 -4.78 9.99 1.29
N GLU A 172 -3.52 9.67 1.55
CA GLU A 172 -2.55 10.61 2.14
C GLU A 172 -2.32 11.86 1.27
N LEU A 173 -2.40 11.73 -0.06
CA LEU A 173 -2.36 12.87 -0.96
C LEU A 173 -3.62 13.72 -0.78
N TYR A 174 -4.79 13.09 -0.82
CA TYR A 174 -6.07 13.77 -0.67
C TYR A 174 -6.13 14.57 0.64
N ASP A 175 -5.82 13.96 1.78
CA ASP A 175 -5.86 14.61 3.08
C ASP A 175 -4.95 15.86 3.16
N ARG A 176 -3.86 15.85 2.40
CA ARG A 176 -2.89 16.94 2.39
C ARG A 176 -3.32 18.15 1.55
N ILE A 177 -4.03 17.92 0.45
CA ILE A 177 -4.30 18.97 -0.57
C ILE A 177 -5.77 19.15 -0.93
N SER A 178 -6.69 18.42 -0.29
CA SER A 178 -8.15 18.54 -0.54
C SER A 178 -8.69 19.94 -0.22
N MET A 179 -8.13 20.61 0.79
CA MET A 179 -8.52 21.96 1.21
C MET A 179 -7.74 23.08 0.51
N THR A 180 -6.90 22.75 -0.48
CA THR A 180 -6.18 23.74 -1.29
C THR A 180 -6.74 23.79 -2.70
N VAL A 181 -6.93 25.00 -3.22
CA VAL A 181 -7.37 25.20 -4.60
C VAL A 181 -6.18 25.08 -5.52
N GLY A 182 -6.28 24.25 -6.55
CA GLY A 182 -5.24 24.12 -7.57
C GLY A 182 -5.36 25.19 -8.66
N ASP A 183 -4.24 25.50 -9.31
CA ASP A 183 -4.18 26.59 -10.30
C ASP A 183 -4.77 26.22 -11.68
N SER A 184 -5.16 24.97 -11.91
CA SER A 184 -5.56 24.51 -13.24
C SER A 184 -7.05 24.74 -13.51
N VAL A 185 -7.33 25.79 -14.29
CA VAL A 185 -8.66 26.02 -14.89
C VAL A 185 -9.08 24.83 -15.77
N LEU A 186 -8.14 24.23 -16.50
CA LEU A 186 -8.40 23.07 -17.35
C LEU A 186 -8.89 21.85 -16.55
N SER A 187 -8.31 21.60 -15.38
CA SER A 187 -8.78 20.55 -14.46
C SER A 187 -10.20 20.81 -13.98
N ARG A 188 -10.51 22.04 -13.53
CA ARG A 188 -11.86 22.40 -13.10
C ARG A 188 -12.88 22.21 -14.23
N ASN A 189 -12.54 22.66 -15.44
CA ASN A 189 -13.40 22.48 -16.61
C ASN A 189 -13.58 21.00 -16.96
N ARG A 190 -12.54 20.16 -16.83
CA ARG A 190 -12.64 18.71 -17.02
C ARG A 190 -13.59 18.09 -15.98
N ALA A 191 -13.44 18.45 -14.71
CA ALA A 191 -14.31 17.96 -13.64
C ALA A 191 -15.76 18.37 -13.84
N ALA A 192 -16.01 19.64 -14.16
CA ALA A 192 -17.36 20.15 -14.44
C ALA A 192 -18.02 19.39 -15.61
N ARG A 193 -17.29 19.17 -16.72
CA ARG A 193 -17.78 18.43 -17.89
C ARG A 193 -18.10 16.96 -17.60
N ASN A 194 -17.33 16.33 -16.73
CA ASN A 194 -17.54 14.93 -16.35
C ASN A 194 -18.49 14.77 -15.15
N GLY A 195 -18.84 15.87 -14.48
CA GLY A 195 -19.67 15.86 -13.28
C GLY A 195 -18.95 15.28 -12.07
N TRP A 196 -17.70 15.65 -11.86
CA TRP A 196 -16.94 15.27 -10.68
C TRP A 196 -17.11 16.31 -9.59
N ALA A 197 -17.61 15.89 -8.43
CA ALA A 197 -17.84 16.75 -7.29
C ALA A 197 -16.53 17.13 -6.56
N PRO A 198 -16.40 18.37 -6.08
CA PRO A 198 -15.22 18.83 -5.33
C PRO A 198 -15.16 18.24 -3.91
N PRO A 199 -14.01 18.34 -3.21
CA PRO A 199 -13.84 17.77 -1.87
C PRO A 199 -14.89 18.23 -0.85
N LEU A 200 -15.27 19.51 -0.90
CA LEU A 200 -16.27 20.10 0.00
C LEU A 200 -17.70 19.59 -0.21
N ALA A 201 -17.97 18.90 -1.31
CA ALA A 201 -19.26 18.27 -1.55
C ALA A 201 -19.40 16.91 -0.84
N TRP A 202 -18.32 16.39 -0.27
CA TRP A 202 -18.28 15.12 0.45
C TRP A 202 -18.12 15.38 1.95
N ILE A 203 -18.97 14.75 2.76
CA ILE A 203 -18.83 14.65 4.21
C ILE A 203 -17.90 13.47 4.52
N ASN A 204 -18.17 12.30 3.93
CA ASN A 204 -17.34 11.11 4.00
C ASN A 204 -17.22 10.46 2.61
N ILE A 205 -16.16 10.84 1.88
CA ILE A 205 -15.91 10.37 0.51
C ILE A 205 -15.74 8.84 0.38
N ASP A 206 -15.47 8.16 1.51
CA ASP A 206 -15.30 6.70 1.60
C ASP A 206 -16.59 5.94 1.90
N ASP A 207 -17.68 6.64 2.23
CA ASP A 207 -18.96 5.98 2.42
C ASP A 207 -19.51 5.56 1.04
N PRO A 208 -19.70 4.26 0.78
CA PRO A 208 -20.19 3.80 -0.51
C PRO A 208 -21.59 4.36 -0.84
N ASP A 209 -22.40 4.60 0.19
CA ASP A 209 -23.80 5.03 0.09
C ASP A 209 -23.95 6.57 0.11
N GLU A 210 -22.85 7.31 0.31
CA GLU A 210 -22.88 8.77 0.28
C GLU A 210 -22.85 9.32 -1.15
N ASP A 211 -23.77 10.26 -1.39
CA ASP A 211 -23.80 11.10 -2.58
C ASP A 211 -23.29 12.52 -2.27
N PRO A 212 -22.57 13.17 -3.20
CA PRO A 212 -22.06 14.51 -2.98
C PRO A 212 -23.20 15.53 -2.85
N ALA A 213 -23.18 16.31 -1.77
CA ALA A 213 -24.21 17.29 -1.43
C ALA A 213 -23.77 18.74 -1.71
N GLY A 214 -24.73 19.64 -1.91
CA GLY A 214 -24.46 21.08 -2.06
C GLY A 214 -23.68 21.45 -3.33
N TRP A 215 -23.59 20.54 -4.28
CA TRP A 215 -22.94 20.73 -5.57
C TRP A 215 -23.90 20.31 -6.69
N GLU A 216 -24.08 21.19 -7.68
CA GLU A 216 -24.87 20.87 -8.86
C GLU A 216 -23.93 20.46 -10.00
N ARG A 217 -24.23 19.29 -10.58
CA ARG A 217 -23.61 18.88 -11.84
C ARG A 217 -24.01 19.91 -12.89
N SER A 218 -23.06 20.74 -13.31
CA SER A 218 -23.28 21.63 -14.45
C SER A 218 -23.66 20.76 -15.65
N ALA A 219 -24.93 20.80 -16.05
CA ALA A 219 -25.48 20.07 -17.19
C ALA A 219 -25.00 20.65 -18.55
N GLY A 220 -23.75 21.10 -18.60
CA GLY A 220 -23.09 21.48 -19.83
C GLY A 220 -23.01 20.25 -20.73
N ARG A 221 -23.52 20.37 -21.96
CA ARG A 221 -23.38 19.33 -22.97
C ARG A 221 -21.89 18.98 -23.11
N ARG A 222 -21.50 17.74 -22.76
CA ARG A 222 -20.12 17.26 -22.96
C ARG A 222 -19.79 17.38 -24.46
N PRO A 223 -18.81 18.21 -24.86
CA PRO A 223 -18.44 18.34 -26.27
C PRO A 223 -18.01 17.00 -26.86
N ALA A 224 -18.27 16.79 -28.15
CA ALA A 224 -17.91 15.55 -28.83
C ALA A 224 -16.39 15.33 -28.82
N GLU A 225 -15.58 16.41 -28.95
CA GLU A 225 -14.11 16.31 -28.88
C GLU A 225 -13.64 15.73 -27.54
N ASP A 226 -14.27 16.14 -26.46
CA ASP A 226 -13.91 15.73 -25.10
C ASP A 226 -14.29 14.29 -24.79
N LEU A 227 -15.50 13.89 -25.19
CA LEU A 227 -15.96 12.50 -25.06
C LEU A 227 -15.01 11.56 -25.83
N VAL A 228 -14.62 11.96 -27.04
CA VAL A 228 -13.71 11.16 -27.88
C VAL A 228 -12.29 11.12 -27.30
N ALA A 229 -11.75 12.25 -26.86
CA ALA A 229 -10.42 12.31 -26.27
C ALA A 229 -10.29 11.42 -25.03
N GLU A 230 -11.31 11.42 -24.16
CA GLU A 230 -11.34 10.57 -22.97
C GLU A 230 -11.55 9.10 -23.32
N ALA A 231 -12.42 8.80 -24.28
CA ALA A 231 -12.61 7.43 -24.77
C ALA A 231 -11.33 6.86 -25.40
N GLU A 232 -10.58 7.67 -26.15
CA GLU A 232 -9.28 7.31 -26.69
C GLU A 232 -8.21 7.14 -25.60
N GLU A 233 -8.23 7.96 -24.55
CA GLU A 233 -7.33 7.82 -23.39
C GLU A 233 -7.60 6.50 -22.65
N ILE A 234 -8.87 6.18 -22.37
CA ILE A 234 -9.28 4.91 -21.76
C ILE A 234 -8.83 3.73 -22.63
N ARG A 235 -9.14 3.78 -23.93
CA ARG A 235 -8.75 2.73 -24.88
C ARG A 235 -7.25 2.56 -24.96
N ARG A 236 -6.47 3.64 -25.02
CA ARG A 236 -5.00 3.61 -25.08
C ARG A 236 -4.39 3.04 -23.80
N THR A 237 -4.95 3.41 -22.65
CA THR A 237 -4.38 3.06 -21.34
C THR A 237 -4.75 1.64 -20.92
N CYS A 238 -5.97 1.20 -21.23
CA CYS A 238 -6.46 -0.11 -20.84
C CYS A 238 -6.42 -1.15 -21.94
N GLY A 239 -6.20 -0.75 -23.20
CA GLY A 239 -6.16 -1.67 -24.34
C GLY A 239 -7.50 -2.36 -24.63
N ILE A 240 -8.62 -1.77 -24.23
CA ILE A 240 -9.96 -2.37 -24.32
C ILE A 240 -10.70 -1.97 -25.62
N ASP A 241 -11.70 -2.74 -26.00
CA ASP A 241 -12.58 -2.42 -27.12
C ASP A 241 -13.50 -1.23 -26.82
N TRP A 242 -14.21 -0.76 -27.84
CA TRP A 242 -15.04 0.43 -27.73
C TRP A 242 -16.39 0.20 -27.04
N ASP A 243 -16.87 -1.03 -26.92
CA ASP A 243 -18.09 -1.36 -26.20
C ASP A 243 -17.84 -1.21 -24.69
N LEU A 244 -16.74 -1.78 -24.20
CA LEU A 244 -16.33 -1.65 -22.80
C LEU A 244 -15.92 -0.21 -22.44
N VAL A 245 -15.39 0.56 -23.40
CA VAL A 245 -15.14 2.00 -23.21
C VAL A 245 -16.44 2.77 -23.05
N ALA A 246 -17.47 2.46 -23.85
CA ALA A 246 -18.76 3.13 -23.80
C ALA A 246 -19.47 2.85 -22.46
N GLU A 247 -19.46 1.59 -22.01
CA GLU A 247 -19.98 1.18 -20.71
C GLU A 247 -19.32 1.95 -19.56
N ARG A 248 -17.99 2.03 -19.54
CA ARG A 248 -17.24 2.76 -18.51
C ARG A 248 -17.46 4.27 -18.49
N LEU A 249 -17.79 4.84 -19.65
CA LEU A 249 -18.14 6.24 -19.78
C LEU A 249 -19.61 6.52 -19.52
N GLU A 250 -20.40 5.49 -19.21
CA GLU A 250 -21.85 5.55 -19.01
C GLU A 250 -22.57 6.17 -20.22
N VAL A 251 -22.09 5.89 -21.43
CA VAL A 251 -22.69 6.34 -22.69
C VAL A 251 -23.03 5.14 -23.58
N SER A 252 -24.05 5.28 -24.42
CA SER A 252 -24.35 4.22 -25.40
C SER A 252 -23.25 4.15 -26.46
N ARG A 253 -22.97 2.92 -26.94
CA ARG A 253 -22.01 2.68 -28.02
C ARG A 253 -22.25 3.57 -29.25
N ASN A 254 -23.51 3.69 -29.63
CA ASN A 254 -23.97 4.53 -30.74
C ASN A 254 -23.69 6.03 -30.51
N ALA A 255 -23.88 6.53 -29.29
CA ALA A 255 -23.55 7.91 -28.97
C ALA A 255 -22.05 8.18 -29.08
N LEU A 256 -21.22 7.23 -28.64
CA LEU A 256 -19.76 7.32 -28.73
C LEU A 256 -19.29 7.30 -30.19
N ASP A 257 -19.83 6.42 -31.04
CA ASP A 257 -19.47 6.38 -32.47
C ASP A 257 -19.87 7.65 -33.21
N LYS A 258 -21.08 8.16 -32.98
CA LYS A 258 -21.52 9.45 -33.54
C LYS A 258 -20.63 10.61 -33.11
N ALA A 259 -20.14 10.60 -31.87
CA ALA A 259 -19.19 11.61 -31.40
C ALA A 259 -17.86 11.52 -32.15
N ARG A 260 -17.32 10.31 -32.34
CA ARG A 260 -16.08 10.05 -33.10
C ARG A 260 -16.19 10.50 -34.56
N GLU A 261 -17.30 10.17 -35.22
CA GLU A 261 -17.57 10.60 -36.59
C GLU A 261 -17.61 12.13 -36.74
N ARG A 262 -18.30 12.81 -35.81
CA ARG A 262 -18.37 14.29 -35.79
C ARG A 262 -17.00 14.93 -35.62
N VAL A 263 -16.18 14.40 -34.71
CA VAL A 263 -14.81 14.90 -34.47
C VAL A 263 -13.94 14.69 -35.70
N ALA A 264 -14.00 13.52 -36.33
CA ALA A 264 -13.28 13.22 -37.56
C ALA A 264 -13.72 14.13 -38.74
N ALA A 265 -15.02 14.38 -38.89
CA ALA A 265 -15.55 15.27 -39.93
C ALA A 265 -15.09 16.73 -39.73
N ARG A 266 -15.11 17.24 -38.49
CA ARG A 266 -14.60 18.58 -38.16
C ARG A 266 -13.10 18.72 -38.40
N ALA A 267 -12.32 17.68 -38.08
CA ALA A 267 -10.88 17.66 -38.35
C ALA A 267 -10.59 17.73 -39.86
N LYS A 268 -11.34 16.98 -40.68
CA LYS A 268 -11.25 17.05 -42.15
C LYS A 268 -11.61 18.44 -42.69
N GLN A 269 -12.70 19.04 -42.19
CA GLN A 269 -13.10 20.39 -42.61
C GLN A 269 -12.04 21.45 -42.27
N LYS A 270 -11.40 21.37 -41.09
CA LYS A 270 -10.30 22.25 -40.72
C LYS A 270 -9.05 22.09 -41.60
N GLN A 271 -8.75 20.88 -42.08
CA GLN A 271 -7.63 20.63 -42.97
C GLN A 271 -7.85 21.13 -44.40
N VAL A 272 -9.11 21.18 -44.86
CA VAL A 272 -9.46 21.69 -46.20
C VAL A 272 -9.55 23.22 -46.22
N ALA A 273 -9.77 23.86 -45.07
CA ALA A 273 -9.86 25.30 -44.90
C ALA A 273 -8.53 26.00 -44.54
N ALA A 274 -7.44 25.23 -44.40
CA ALA A 274 -6.08 25.71 -44.10
C ALA A 274 -5.19 25.52 -45.32
#